data_AF-A0A956MYN6-F1
#
_entry.id   AF-A0A956MYN6-F1
#
_cell.length_a   1.000
_cell.length_b   1.000
_cell.length_c   1.000
_cell.angle_alpha   90.00
_cell.angle_beta   90.00
_cell.angle_gamma   90.00
#
_symmetry.space_group_name_H-M   'P 1'
#
loop_
_entity.id
_entity.type
_entity.pdbx_description
1 polymer ?
#
loop_
_entity_poly.entity_id
_entity_poly.type
_entity_poly.pdbx_seq_one_letter_code
_entity_poly.pdbx_strand_id
1 'polypeptide(L)'
;MNNLIQEIKNKVISIVQEKNDTIIEPMEADNLDEIWLTIDESGYPCIENEHGTQFPIEDLSENELDIFRTNLGIPLRYDYIIVDENNKWLSYGSQKSEQDIQSEIDNLEVEKGTKIYVFVAKEFEKTELVKYGI
;
A
#
# COMPACT_ATOMS: atom_id res chain seq x y z
N MET A 1 1.99 13.32 9.01
CA MET A 1 2.90 12.87 7.93
C MET A 1 2.63 11.41 7.68
N ASN A 2 2.27 11.04 6.44
CA ASN A 2 1.77 9.71 6.06
C ASN A 2 2.83 8.62 6.26
N ASN A 3 2.82 7.99 7.45
CA ASN A 3 3.76 6.95 7.86
C ASN A 3 3.83 5.78 6.85
N LEU A 4 2.70 5.49 6.21
CA LEU A 4 2.59 4.45 5.20
C LEU A 4 3.32 4.76 3.89
N ILE A 5 3.29 6.02 3.42
CA ILE A 5 4.00 6.41 2.19
C ILE A 5 5.51 6.25 2.41
N GLN A 6 6.00 6.68 3.57
CA GLN A 6 7.40 6.50 3.92
C GLN A 6 7.76 5.01 4.03
N GLU A 7 6.87 4.18 4.58
CA GLU A 7 7.06 2.73 4.65
C GLU A 7 7.13 2.07 3.27
N ILE A 8 6.26 2.49 2.34
CA ILE A 8 6.29 2.03 0.94
C ILE A 8 7.60 2.45 0.28
N LYS A 9 7.99 3.73 0.38
CA LYS A 9 9.26 4.24 -0.15
C LYS A 9 10.45 3.43 0.37
N ASN A 10 10.52 3.20 1.68
CA ASN A 10 11.58 2.41 2.29
C ASN A 10 11.60 0.96 1.78
N LYS A 11 10.43 0.31 1.63
CA LYS A 11 10.35 -1.05 1.09
C LYS A 11 10.77 -1.13 -0.38
N VAL A 12 10.37 -0.15 -1.19
CA VAL A 12 10.79 -0.04 -2.59
C VAL A 12 12.31 0.07 -2.66
N ILE A 13 12.92 0.97 -1.88
CA ILE A 13 14.37 1.14 -1.76
C ILE A 13 15.05 -0.18 -1.37
N SER A 14 14.57 -0.86 -0.32
CA SER A 14 15.16 -2.12 0.15
C SER A 14 15.11 -3.21 -0.91
N ILE A 15 14.00 -3.35 -1.65
CA ILE A 15 13.87 -4.36 -2.70
C ILE A 15 14.86 -4.10 -3.84
N VAL A 16 15.04 -2.85 -4.25
CA VAL A 16 16.01 -2.48 -5.30
C VAL A 16 17.43 -2.77 -4.83
N GLN A 17 17.78 -2.43 -3.59
CA GLN A 17 19.10 -2.72 -3.00
C GLN A 17 19.38 -4.22 -2.90
N GLU A 18 18.40 -5.03 -2.47
CA GLU A 18 18.58 -6.47 -2.30
C GLU A 18 18.73 -7.21 -3.63
N LYS A 19 18.02 -6.75 -4.66
CA LYS A 19 18.01 -7.43 -5.96
C LYS A 19 19.13 -6.99 -6.90
N ASN A 20 19.81 -5.87 -6.62
CA ASN A 20 21.03 -5.37 -7.29
C ASN A 20 20.97 -5.17 -8.82
N ASP A 21 19.85 -5.51 -9.48
CA ASP A 21 19.68 -5.58 -10.93
C ASP A 21 18.21 -5.33 -11.36
N THR A 22 17.33 -4.88 -10.47
CA THR A 22 15.90 -4.77 -10.83
C THR A 22 15.64 -3.51 -11.64
N ILE A 23 15.83 -3.63 -12.95
CA ILE A 23 15.02 -2.87 -13.91
C ILE A 23 13.61 -3.43 -13.75
N ILE A 24 12.74 -2.70 -13.04
CA ILE A 24 11.30 -2.94 -13.15
C ILE A 24 10.91 -2.51 -14.57
N GLU A 25 9.96 -3.23 -15.17
CA GLU A 25 9.40 -2.82 -16.45
C GLU A 25 9.04 -1.32 -16.42
N PRO A 26 9.36 -0.57 -17.49
CA PRO A 26 9.01 0.84 -17.57
C PRO A 26 7.51 1.04 -17.33
N MET A 27 7.18 2.06 -16.56
CA MET A 27 5.81 2.49 -16.33
C MET A 27 5.63 3.94 -16.74
N GLU A 28 4.44 4.30 -17.21
CA GLU A 28 4.11 5.67 -17.56
C GLU A 28 3.92 6.50 -16.27
N ALA A 29 4.69 7.58 -16.15
CA ALA A 29 4.59 8.58 -15.09
C ALA A 29 3.44 9.55 -15.33
N ASP A 30 3.10 10.37 -14.32
CA ASP A 30 1.98 11.32 -14.43
C ASP A 30 2.21 12.39 -15.53
N ASN A 31 3.46 12.58 -15.96
CA ASN A 31 3.85 13.49 -17.04
C ASN A 31 3.96 12.81 -18.43
N LEU A 32 3.53 11.55 -18.56
CA LEU A 32 3.60 10.70 -19.77
C LEU A 32 5.00 10.22 -20.17
N ASP A 33 6.02 10.43 -19.32
CA ASP A 33 7.34 9.82 -19.54
C ASP A 33 7.32 8.37 -19.05
N GLU A 34 8.09 7.49 -19.69
CA GLU A 34 8.37 6.17 -19.11
C GLU A 34 9.43 6.29 -18.01
N ILE A 35 9.17 5.68 -16.85
CA ILE A 35 10.06 5.65 -15.69
C ILE A 35 10.28 4.22 -15.18
N TRP A 36 11.46 3.94 -14.66
CA TRP A 36 11.78 2.66 -14.03
C TRP A 36 12.71 2.86 -12.82
N LEU A 37 12.74 1.87 -11.93
CA LEU A 37 13.71 1.82 -10.84
C LEU A 37 15.07 1.40 -11.37
N THR A 38 16.11 2.09 -10.90
CA THR A 38 17.51 1.78 -11.19
C THR A 38 18.39 2.07 -9.98
N ILE A 39 19.70 1.94 -10.15
CA ILE A 39 20.72 2.29 -9.15
C ILE A 39 21.60 3.40 -9.74
N ASP A 40 21.82 4.47 -8.99
CA ASP A 40 22.69 5.57 -9.40
C ASP A 40 24.18 5.19 -9.37
N GLU A 41 25.05 6.10 -9.84
CA GLU A 41 26.51 5.90 -9.84
C GLU A 41 27.11 5.68 -8.45
N SER A 42 26.39 6.09 -7.39
CA SER A 42 26.81 5.94 -5.99
C SER A 42 26.31 4.65 -5.35
N GLY A 43 25.53 3.83 -6.08
CA GLY A 43 24.97 2.58 -5.57
C GLY A 43 23.64 2.74 -4.83
N TYR A 44 22.96 3.88 -4.96
CA TYR A 44 21.67 4.15 -4.31
C TYR A 44 20.50 3.98 -5.28
N PRO A 45 19.37 3.39 -4.82
CA PRO A 45 18.16 3.31 -5.65
C PRO A 45 17.63 4.68 -6.05
N CYS A 46 17.31 4.83 -7.32
CA CYS A 46 16.70 6.03 -7.88
C CYS A 46 15.70 5.66 -8.99
N ILE A 47 15.02 6.67 -9.51
CA ILE A 47 14.16 6.55 -10.68
C ILE A 47 14.91 7.14 -11.87
N GLU A 48 14.86 6.46 -13.01
CA GLU A 48 15.35 6.95 -14.29
C GLU A 48 14.20 7.00 -15.28
N ASN A 49 14.14 8.08 -16.07
CA ASN A 49 13.15 8.22 -17.14
C ASN A 49 13.73 7.85 -18.53
N GLU A 50 12.87 7.81 -19.54
CA GLU A 50 13.24 7.53 -20.95
C GLU A 50 14.30 8.46 -21.55
N HIS A 51 14.56 9.60 -20.90
CA HIS A 51 15.59 10.56 -21.31
C HIS A 51 16.91 10.40 -20.54
N GLY A 52 17.04 9.38 -19.69
CA GLY A 52 18.22 9.13 -18.87
C GLY A 52 18.38 10.10 -17.69
N THR A 53 17.32 10.82 -17.33
CA THR A 53 17.33 11.72 -16.17
C THR A 53 17.02 10.91 -14.92
N GLN A 54 17.89 11.01 -13.92
CA GLN A 54 17.72 10.34 -12.64
C GLN A 54 17.19 11.30 -11.57
N PHE A 55 16.26 10.83 -10.76
CA PHE A 55 15.67 11.59 -9.65
C PHE A 55 15.35 10.67 -8.46
N PRO A 56 15.27 11.22 -7.24
CA PRO A 56 15.05 10.43 -6.04
C PRO A 56 13.64 9.81 -6.01
N ILE A 57 13.51 8.62 -5.41
CA ILE A 57 12.22 7.93 -5.19
C ILE A 57 11.27 8.80 -4.35
N GLU A 58 11.82 9.70 -3.55
CA GLU A 58 11.07 10.68 -2.76
C GLU A 58 10.20 11.61 -3.62
N ASP A 59 10.58 11.86 -4.86
CA ASP A 59 9.88 12.78 -5.77
C ASP A 59 8.69 12.12 -6.48
N LEU A 60 8.55 10.79 -6.37
CA LEU A 60 7.38 10.09 -6.91
C LEU A 60 6.09 10.54 -6.25
N SER A 61 5.06 10.70 -7.08
CA SER A 61 3.69 10.95 -6.65
C SER A 61 3.12 9.72 -5.90
N GLU A 62 2.02 9.92 -5.15
CA GLU A 62 1.35 8.80 -4.47
C GLU A 62 0.85 7.75 -5.47
N ASN A 63 0.41 8.18 -6.66
CA ASN A 63 -0.06 7.31 -7.72
C ASN A 63 1.09 6.47 -8.30
N GLU A 64 2.22 7.12 -8.60
CA GLU A 64 3.41 6.44 -9.14
C GLU A 64 3.97 5.41 -8.14
N LEU A 65 4.00 5.76 -6.85
CA LEU A 65 4.37 4.84 -5.78
C LEU A 65 3.41 3.65 -5.66
N ASP A 66 2.11 3.85 -5.88
CA ASP A 66 1.10 2.79 -5.85
C ASP A 66 1.34 1.76 -6.97
N ILE A 67 1.70 2.25 -8.16
CA ILE A 67 2.04 1.41 -9.32
C ILE A 67 3.32 0.61 -9.04
N PHE A 68 4.41 1.27 -8.64
CA PHE A 68 5.66 0.58 -8.30
C PHE A 68 5.46 -0.46 -7.20
N ARG A 69 4.71 -0.10 -6.15
CA ARG A 69 4.36 -1.02 -5.07
C ARG A 69 3.67 -2.27 -5.61
N THR A 70 2.68 -2.08 -6.48
CA THR A 70 1.89 -3.17 -7.06
C THR A 70 2.75 -4.06 -7.96
N ASN A 71 3.58 -3.48 -8.82
CA ASN A 71 4.51 -4.21 -9.68
C ASN A 71 5.56 -5.00 -8.89
N LEU A 72 5.98 -4.47 -7.74
CA LEU A 72 6.89 -5.16 -6.82
C LEU A 72 6.21 -6.20 -5.93
N GLY A 73 4.88 -6.36 -6.02
CA GLY A 73 4.12 -7.26 -5.16
C GLY A 73 4.18 -6.88 -3.68
N ILE A 74 4.40 -5.60 -3.37
CA ILE A 74 4.43 -5.12 -1.99
C ILE A 74 2.97 -4.94 -1.51
N PRO A 75 2.48 -5.74 -0.54
CA PRO A 75 1.11 -5.60 -0.09
C PRO A 75 0.94 -4.34 0.77
N LEU A 76 -0.21 -3.69 0.63
CA LEU A 76 -0.61 -2.64 1.57
C LEU A 76 -0.80 -3.21 2.98
N ARG A 77 -0.35 -2.44 3.95
CA ARG A 77 -0.50 -2.72 5.38
C ARG A 77 -1.29 -1.61 6.03
N TYR A 78 -2.16 -2.04 6.93
CA TYR A 78 -3.24 -1.23 7.44
C TYR A 78 -3.35 -1.41 8.94
N ASP A 79 -3.48 -0.30 9.65
CA ASP A 79 -4.06 -0.31 10.99
C ASP A 79 -5.57 -0.20 10.84
N TYR A 80 -6.33 -0.96 11.63
CA TYR A 80 -7.76 -1.01 11.46
C TYR A 80 -8.51 -1.24 12.78
N ILE A 81 -9.79 -0.85 12.78
CA ILE A 81 -10.76 -1.13 13.83
C ILE A 81 -12.01 -1.73 13.18
N ILE A 82 -12.54 -2.79 13.78
CA ILE A 82 -13.79 -3.42 13.39
C ILE A 82 -14.84 -3.12 14.46
N VAL A 83 -16.00 -2.62 14.04
CA VAL A 83 -17.16 -2.39 14.91
C VAL A 83 -18.43 -2.98 14.30
N ASP A 84 -19.45 -3.19 15.13
CA ASP A 84 -20.79 -3.50 14.66
C ASP A 84 -21.64 -2.24 14.35
N GLU A 85 -22.85 -2.45 13.85
CA GLU A 85 -23.86 -1.41 13.58
C GLU A 85 -24.30 -0.57 14.78
N ASN A 86 -24.02 -1.03 16.01
CA ASN A 86 -24.28 -0.30 17.23
C ASN A 86 -23.02 0.43 17.74
N ASN A 87 -21.97 0.50 16.92
CA ASN A 87 -20.64 1.01 17.27
C ASN A 87 -19.96 0.24 18.42
N LYS A 88 -20.33 -1.02 18.66
CA LYS A 88 -19.61 -1.88 19.59
C LYS A 88 -18.31 -2.31 18.93
N TRP A 89 -17.20 -2.13 19.64
CA TRP A 89 -15.89 -2.59 19.21
C TRP A 89 -15.86 -4.13 19.18
N LEU A 90 -15.52 -4.70 18.02
CA LEU A 90 -15.35 -6.13 17.79
C LEU A 90 -13.88 -6.54 17.75
N SER A 91 -13.04 -5.84 16.97
CA SER A 91 -11.60 -6.11 16.93
C SER A 91 -10.77 -4.93 16.44
N TYR A 92 -9.45 -5.03 16.54
CA TYR A 92 -8.50 -4.08 15.98
C TYR A 92 -7.18 -4.78 15.66
N GLY A 93 -6.41 -4.20 14.75
CA GLY A 93 -5.07 -4.65 14.46
C GLY A 93 -4.23 -3.56 13.81
N SER A 94 -2.92 -3.79 13.80
CA SER A 94 -1.95 -2.90 13.17
C SER A 94 -1.18 -3.62 12.09
N GLN A 95 -0.81 -2.91 11.03
CA GLN A 95 0.09 -3.41 9.99
C GLN A 95 -0.38 -4.74 9.35
N LYS A 96 -1.70 -4.86 9.11
CA LYS A 96 -2.35 -6.04 8.51
C LYS A 96 -2.64 -5.84 7.03
N SER A 97 -2.60 -6.90 6.25
CA SER A 97 -3.07 -6.87 4.85
C SER A 97 -4.59 -6.96 4.80
N GLU A 98 -5.20 -6.61 3.67
CA GLU A 98 -6.64 -6.84 3.44
C GLU A 98 -7.05 -8.29 3.67
N GLN A 99 -6.21 -9.26 3.27
CA GLN A 99 -6.49 -10.68 3.49
C GLN A 99 -6.46 -11.06 4.97
N ASP A 100 -5.52 -10.48 5.74
CA ASP A 100 -5.48 -10.67 7.20
C ASP A 100 -6.76 -10.13 7.86
N ILE A 101 -7.18 -8.93 7.47
CA ILE A 101 -8.39 -8.28 7.99
C ILE A 101 -9.63 -9.09 7.63
N GLN A 102 -9.75 -9.55 6.38
CA GLN A 102 -10.87 -10.37 5.92
C GLN A 102 -10.94 -11.69 6.69
N SER A 103 -9.79 -12.36 6.90
CA SER A 103 -9.73 -13.58 7.70
C SER A 103 -10.20 -13.34 9.13
N GLU A 104 -9.90 -12.17 9.69
CA GLU A 104 -10.36 -11.81 11.02
C GLU A 104 -11.88 -11.60 11.07
N ILE A 105 -12.44 -10.88 10.10
CA ILE A 105 -13.90 -10.71 9.95
C ILE A 105 -14.60 -12.06 9.86
N ASP A 106 -14.05 -13.00 9.09
CA ASP A 106 -14.66 -14.33 8.90
C ASP A 106 -14.62 -15.21 10.15
N ASN A 107 -13.72 -14.91 11.09
CA ASN A 107 -13.62 -15.59 12.38
C ASN A 107 -14.41 -14.88 13.50
N LEU A 108 -15.06 -13.74 13.23
CA LEU A 108 -15.87 -13.04 14.23
C LEU A 108 -17.18 -13.80 14.50
N GLU A 109 -17.38 -14.17 15.76
CA GLU A 109 -18.64 -14.73 16.25
C GLU A 109 -19.64 -13.60 16.53
N VAL A 110 -20.36 -13.16 15.50
CA VAL A 110 -21.46 -12.17 15.60
C VAL A 110 -22.81 -12.80 15.28
N GLU A 111 -23.89 -12.17 15.77
CA GLU A 111 -25.25 -12.63 15.46
C GLU A 111 -25.51 -12.57 13.94
N LYS A 112 -26.31 -13.52 13.44
CA LYS A 112 -26.64 -13.57 12.02
C LYS A 112 -27.40 -12.30 11.61
N GLY A 113 -26.85 -11.57 10.64
CA GLY A 113 -27.44 -10.33 10.13
C GLY A 113 -26.86 -9.06 10.74
N THR A 114 -25.97 -9.15 11.74
CA THR A 114 -25.21 -8.01 12.24
C THR A 114 -24.33 -7.43 11.13
N LYS A 115 -24.49 -6.13 10.86
CA LYS A 115 -23.56 -5.42 9.97
C LYS A 115 -22.28 -5.09 10.71
N ILE A 116 -21.17 -5.24 10.00
CA ILE A 116 -19.82 -4.99 10.50
C ILE A 116 -19.21 -3.88 9.63
N TYR A 117 -18.46 -2.99 10.28
CA TYR A 117 -17.77 -1.88 9.65
C TYR A 117 -16.28 -1.96 9.97
N VAL A 118 -15.43 -1.74 8.96
CA VAL A 118 -13.97 -1.69 9.11
C VAL A 118 -13.49 -0.28 8.83
N PHE A 119 -12.79 0.30 9.79
CA PHE A 119 -12.11 1.58 9.66
C PHE A 119 -10.63 1.34 9.49
N VAL A 120 -10.03 1.89 8.44
CA VAL A 120 -8.61 1.67 8.10
C VAL A 120 -7.86 2.99 8.22
N ALA A 121 -6.74 3.02 8.96
CA ALA A 121 -6.04 4.25 9.34
C ALA A 121 -5.29 4.97 8.20
N LYS A 122 -5.34 4.44 6.97
CA LYS A 122 -4.73 5.10 5.80
C LYS A 122 -5.40 6.46 5.52
N GLU A 123 -6.65 6.61 5.94
CA GLU A 123 -7.42 7.84 5.87
C GLU A 123 -8.35 7.87 7.10
N PHE A 124 -8.40 8.95 7.87
CA PHE A 124 -9.61 9.29 8.63
C PHE A 124 -10.70 9.79 7.67
N GLU A 125 -10.85 9.14 6.50
CA GLU A 125 -11.98 9.25 5.60
C GLU A 125 -12.73 7.92 5.60
N LYS A 126 -14.05 8.03 5.63
CA LYS A 126 -14.98 6.98 6.00
C LYS A 126 -15.27 6.09 4.80
N THR A 127 -14.72 4.87 4.75
CA THR A 127 -15.08 3.89 3.72
C THR A 127 -16.07 2.87 4.26
N GLU A 128 -17.29 2.87 3.71
CA GLU A 128 -18.36 1.95 4.08
C GLU A 128 -18.19 0.62 3.34
N LEU A 129 -17.67 -0.40 4.02
CA LEU A 129 -17.63 -1.76 3.48
C LEU A 129 -18.84 -2.54 4.02
N VAL A 130 -19.85 -2.74 3.17
CA VAL A 130 -21.06 -3.51 3.50
C VAL A 130 -20.83 -4.98 3.15
N LYS A 131 -20.73 -5.86 4.16
CA LYS A 131 -20.83 -7.31 3.94
C LYS A 131 -22.31 -7.68 3.75
N TYR A 132 -22.70 -8.01 2.52
CA TYR A 132 -23.99 -8.67 2.27
C TYR A 132 -23.85 -10.14 2.66
N GLY A 133 -24.50 -10.56 3.74
CA GLY A 133 -24.66 -11.98 4.05
C GLY A 133 -25.69 -12.64 3.13
N ILE A 134 -25.41 -13.86 2.67
CA ILE A 134 -26.40 -14.78 2.09
C ILE A 134 -27.18 -15.46 3.24
#